data_AF-A0A931PNK3-F1
#
_entry.id   AF-A0A931PNK3-F1
#
_cell.length_a   1.000
_cell.length_b   1.000
_cell.length_c   1.000
_cell.angle_alpha   90.00
_cell.angle_beta   90.00
_cell.angle_gamma   90.00
#
_symmetry.space_group_name_H-M   'P 1'
#
loop_
_entity.id
_entity.type
_entity.pdbx_description
1 polymer ?
#
loop_
_entity_poly.entity_id
_entity_poly.type
_entity_poly.pdbx_seq_one_letter_code
_entity_poly.pdbx_strand_id
1 'polypeptide(L)'
;MFPQHGLKEPNAWFVDLLAQTSTWIVAKEAVEKFGDLKKAEAVVGTGPWMLERYDAGAKLVYVRNPHYFVPGLPYADGVEVVISPDPASAFADFITGKLDVGPEYGAVVRRIDLDVAKQAYYLFNASVSAVGAWQPYVKNFSPNIGHDIGGRLTAAWLDR
;
A
#
# COMPACT_ATOMS: atom_id res chain seq x y z
N MET A 1 8.48 -3.17 -30.55
CA MET A 1 9.60 -4.03 -30.12
C MET A 1 10.32 -3.26 -29.01
N PHE A 2 10.16 -3.65 -27.74
CA PHE A 2 10.91 -3.04 -26.66
C PHE A 2 12.38 -3.44 -26.81
N PRO A 3 13.33 -2.50 -26.80
CA PRO A 3 14.71 -2.87 -26.99
C PRO A 3 15.21 -3.61 -25.75
N GLN A 4 15.80 -4.79 -25.95
CA GLN A 4 16.42 -5.54 -24.87
C GLN A 4 17.73 -4.84 -24.49
N HIS A 5 17.69 -4.02 -23.45
CA HIS A 5 18.88 -3.38 -22.89
C HIS A 5 19.43 -4.30 -21.79
N GLY A 6 20.63 -4.84 -22.03
CA GLY A 6 21.37 -5.58 -21.01
C GLY A 6 21.90 -4.64 -19.92
N LEU A 7 22.14 -5.19 -18.73
CA LEU A 7 22.83 -4.47 -17.66
C LEU A 7 24.29 -4.24 -18.03
N LYS A 8 24.87 -3.12 -17.56
CA LYS A 8 26.31 -2.82 -17.78
C LYS A 8 27.23 -3.79 -17.02
N GLU A 9 26.75 -4.33 -15.90
CA GLU A 9 27.44 -5.30 -15.06
C GLU A 9 26.41 -6.18 -14.32
N PRO A 10 26.78 -7.40 -13.86
CA PRO A 10 25.88 -8.25 -13.09
C PRO A 10 25.40 -7.55 -11.81
N ASN A 11 24.08 -7.53 -11.59
CA ASN A 11 23.47 -6.97 -10.38
C ASN A 11 22.45 -7.96 -9.79
N ALA A 12 22.77 -8.50 -8.62
CA ALA A 12 21.93 -9.49 -7.93
C ALA A 12 20.59 -8.91 -7.43
N TRP A 13 20.52 -7.59 -7.19
CA TRP A 13 19.32 -6.90 -6.72
C TRP A 13 18.45 -6.36 -7.87
N PHE A 14 18.79 -6.66 -9.12
CA PHE A 14 18.10 -6.04 -10.26
C PHE A 14 16.58 -6.28 -10.25
N VAL A 15 16.14 -7.49 -9.91
CA VAL A 15 14.71 -7.82 -9.83
C VAL A 15 14.02 -7.03 -8.71
N ASP A 16 14.68 -6.84 -7.56
CA ASP A 16 14.15 -6.04 -6.46
C ASP A 16 14.05 -4.55 -6.82
N LEU A 17 15.02 -4.04 -7.59
CA LEU A 17 15.01 -2.66 -8.08
C LEU A 17 13.82 -2.40 -9.02
N LEU A 18 13.45 -3.37 -9.86
CA LEU A 18 12.27 -3.27 -10.73
C LEU A 18 10.93 -3.32 -9.98
N ALA A 19 10.92 -3.70 -8.70
CA ALA A 19 9.73 -3.66 -7.86
C ALA A 19 9.52 -2.29 -7.17
N GLN A 20 10.42 -1.32 -7.37
CA GLN A 20 10.33 0.01 -6.74
C GLN A 20 9.34 0.94 -7.47
N THR A 21 8.72 1.86 -6.73
CA THR A 21 7.78 2.86 -7.30
C THR A 21 8.39 3.75 -8.36
N SER A 22 9.69 4.02 -8.25
CA SER A 22 10.44 4.79 -9.26
C SER A 22 10.46 4.12 -10.64
N THR A 23 10.17 2.82 -10.69
CA THR A 23 10.13 2.02 -11.92
C THR A 23 8.71 1.67 -12.37
N TRP A 24 7.68 2.23 -11.72
CA TRP A 24 6.31 2.04 -12.13
C TRP A 24 6.03 2.55 -13.54
N ILE A 25 5.17 1.81 -14.24
CA ILE A 25 4.70 2.20 -15.57
C ILE A 25 3.66 3.31 -15.40
N VAL A 26 3.89 4.43 -16.07
CA VAL A 26 2.99 5.58 -16.09
C VAL A 26 2.25 5.62 -17.42
N ALA A 27 0.93 5.86 -17.38
CA ALA A 27 0.12 6.03 -18.58
C ALA A 27 0.54 7.32 -19.32
N LYS A 28 1.02 7.17 -20.56
CA LYS A 28 1.49 8.30 -21.38
C LYS A 28 0.38 9.33 -21.60
N GLU A 29 -0.83 8.85 -21.86
CA GLU A 29 -2.01 9.67 -22.12
C GLU A 29 -2.39 10.51 -20.88
N ALA A 30 -2.16 9.98 -19.67
CA ALA A 30 -2.38 10.73 -18.44
C ALA A 30 -1.35 11.85 -18.28
N VAL A 31 -0.08 11.61 -18.62
CA VAL A 31 0.98 12.63 -18.61
C VAL A 31 0.67 13.73 -19.63
N GLU A 32 0.31 13.36 -20.86
CA GLU A 32 -0.03 14.31 -21.92
C GLU A 32 -1.24 15.18 -21.54
N LYS A 33 -2.21 14.62 -20.81
CA LYS A 33 -3.42 15.35 -20.40
C LYS A 33 -3.24 16.20 -19.14
N PHE A 34 -2.53 15.69 -18.13
CA PHE A 34 -2.51 16.28 -16.78
C PHE A 34 -1.16 16.85 -16.35
N GLY A 35 -0.08 16.57 -17.08
CA GLY A 35 1.25 17.07 -16.77
C GLY A 35 1.88 16.34 -15.57
N ASP A 36 2.00 17.01 -14.43
CA ASP A 36 2.76 16.55 -13.26
C ASP A 36 2.07 15.46 -12.43
N LEU A 37 0.88 15.00 -12.85
CA LEU A 37 0.11 13.91 -12.27
C LEU A 37 -0.29 14.08 -10.79
N LYS A 38 -0.21 15.29 -10.22
CA LYS A 38 -0.57 15.52 -8.80
C LYS A 38 -2.08 15.56 -8.55
N LYS A 39 -2.87 15.69 -9.61
CA LYS A 39 -4.32 15.79 -9.54
C LYS A 39 -4.94 14.40 -9.37
N ALA A 40 -6.00 14.29 -8.57
CA ALA A 40 -6.69 13.01 -8.36
C ALA A 40 -7.20 12.41 -9.67
N GLU A 41 -7.64 13.25 -10.61
CA GLU A 41 -8.13 12.86 -11.93
C GLU A 41 -7.02 12.30 -12.84
N ALA A 42 -5.75 12.53 -12.49
CA ALA A 42 -4.60 11.99 -13.19
C ALA A 42 -4.20 10.59 -12.70
N VAL A 43 -4.81 10.11 -11.61
CA VAL A 43 -4.51 8.80 -11.02
C VAL A 43 -5.09 7.70 -11.91
N VAL A 44 -4.20 7.07 -12.67
CA VAL A 44 -4.49 5.92 -13.51
C VAL A 44 -3.40 4.88 -13.24
N GLY A 45 -3.80 3.62 -13.05
CA GLY A 45 -2.88 2.53 -12.78
C GLY A 45 -3.44 1.17 -13.16
N THR A 46 -2.56 0.18 -13.24
CA THR A 46 -2.90 -1.22 -13.54
C THR A 46 -3.00 -2.08 -12.28
N GLY A 47 -2.86 -1.45 -11.11
CA GLY A 47 -2.93 -2.10 -9.81
C GLY A 47 -4.33 -2.61 -9.45
N PRO A 48 -4.46 -3.25 -8.29
CA PRO A 48 -5.70 -3.89 -7.83
C PRO A 48 -6.78 -2.90 -7.38
N TRP A 49 -6.42 -1.63 -7.20
CA TRP A 49 -7.29 -0.58 -6.69
C TRP A 49 -7.33 0.60 -7.65
N MET A 50 -8.51 1.20 -7.82
CA MET A 50 -8.73 2.42 -8.57
C MET A 50 -9.17 3.51 -7.60
N LEU A 51 -8.64 4.73 -7.76
CA LEU A 51 -9.06 5.86 -6.94
C LEU A 51 -10.49 6.26 -7.32
N GLU A 52 -11.41 6.18 -6.37
CA GLU A 52 -12.80 6.61 -6.52
C GLU A 52 -12.98 8.06 -6.05
N ARG A 53 -12.41 8.40 -4.89
CA ARG A 53 -12.57 9.72 -4.29
C ARG A 53 -11.32 10.14 -3.52
N TYR A 54 -10.99 11.43 -3.60
CA TYR A 54 -10.01 12.06 -2.74
C TYR A 54 -10.64 13.21 -1.96
N ASP A 55 -10.76 13.03 -0.65
CA ASP A 55 -11.17 14.05 0.31
C ASP A 55 -9.90 14.71 0.86
N ALA A 56 -9.53 15.87 0.29
CA ALA A 56 -8.24 16.52 0.56
C ALA A 56 -7.96 16.71 2.06
N GLY A 57 -6.83 16.16 2.52
CA GLY A 57 -6.41 16.21 3.93
C GLY A 57 -7.19 15.28 4.87
N ALA A 58 -8.19 14.54 4.39
CA ALA A 58 -9.01 13.65 5.20
C ALA A 58 -8.82 12.18 4.83
N LYS A 59 -9.10 11.80 3.58
CA LYS A 59 -8.95 10.40 3.13
C LYS A 59 -8.92 10.22 1.62
N LEU A 60 -8.38 9.08 1.19
CA LEU A 60 -8.52 8.56 -0.17
C LEU A 60 -9.39 7.31 -0.13
N VAL A 61 -10.37 7.21 -1.03
CA VAL A 61 -11.25 6.05 -1.18
C VAL A 61 -10.91 5.37 -2.49
N TYR A 62 -10.61 4.08 -2.41
CA TYR A 62 -10.32 3.23 -3.55
C TYR A 62 -11.35 2.12 -3.67
N VAL A 63 -11.67 1.77 -4.90
CA VAL A 63 -12.52 0.64 -5.26
C VAL A 63 -11.70 -0.43 -5.97
N ARG A 64 -12.17 -1.67 -5.91
CA ARG A 64 -11.61 -2.81 -6.66
C ARG A 64 -11.45 -2.48 -8.15
N ASN A 65 -10.28 -2.78 -8.73
CA ASN A 65 -10.07 -2.76 -10.18
C ASN A 65 -10.64 -4.05 -10.81
N PRO A 66 -11.74 -3.99 -11.59
CA PRO A 66 -12.32 -5.18 -12.23
C PRO A 66 -11.44 -5.75 -13.35
N HIS A 67 -10.42 -5.01 -13.78
CA HIS A 67 -9.47 -5.41 -14.82
C HIS A 67 -8.10 -5.81 -14.23
N TYR A 68 -8.02 -6.08 -12.93
CA TYR A 68 -6.76 -6.51 -12.32
C TYR A 68 -6.31 -7.85 -12.91
N PHE A 69 -5.03 -7.94 -13.25
CA PHE A 69 -4.50 -9.04 -14.05
C PHE A 69 -4.33 -10.35 -13.28
N VAL A 70 -4.35 -10.31 -11.93
CA VAL A 70 -4.27 -11.51 -11.10
C VAL A 70 -5.67 -12.03 -10.80
N PRO A 71 -6.03 -13.24 -11.30
CA PRO A 71 -7.37 -13.80 -11.09
C PRO A 71 -7.70 -13.98 -9.60
N GLY A 72 -8.95 -13.69 -9.23
CA GLY A 72 -9.44 -13.83 -7.86
C GLY A 72 -9.00 -12.74 -6.88
N LEU A 73 -8.20 -11.76 -7.33
CA LEU A 73 -7.74 -10.64 -6.51
C LEU A 73 -8.25 -9.29 -7.01
N PRO A 74 -8.26 -8.25 -6.15
CA PRO A 74 -8.07 -8.30 -4.68
C PRO A 74 -9.21 -9.09 -3.99
N TYR A 75 -9.14 -9.34 -2.68
CA TYR A 75 -10.29 -9.98 -1.99
C TYR A 75 -11.32 -8.96 -1.50
N ALA A 76 -10.87 -7.80 -1.02
CA ALA A 76 -11.75 -6.74 -0.54
C ALA A 76 -12.37 -5.89 -1.67
N ASP A 77 -13.51 -5.25 -1.37
CA ASP A 77 -14.25 -4.44 -2.35
C ASP A 77 -13.71 -3.02 -2.50
N GLY A 78 -13.00 -2.54 -1.48
CA GLY A 78 -12.40 -1.21 -1.48
C GLY A 78 -11.41 -1.02 -0.33
N VAL A 79 -10.74 0.12 -0.35
CA VAL A 79 -9.75 0.55 0.64
C VAL A 79 -9.96 2.02 0.95
N GLU A 80 -10.03 2.37 2.23
CA GLU A 80 -9.92 3.76 2.67
C GLU A 80 -8.53 4.02 3.26
N VAL A 81 -7.83 5.02 2.73
CA VAL A 81 -6.58 5.52 3.29
C VAL A 81 -6.88 6.81 4.03
N VAL A 82 -6.98 6.73 5.36
CA VAL A 82 -7.23 7.88 6.23
C VAL A 82 -5.94 8.68 6.41
N ILE A 83 -6.04 10.00 6.29
CA ILE A 83 -4.93 10.94 6.52
C ILE A 83 -5.06 11.46 7.95
N SER A 84 -4.31 10.87 8.87
CA SER A 84 -4.17 11.36 10.24
C SER A 84 -2.75 11.93 10.44
N PRO A 85 -2.59 13.27 10.48
CA PRO A 85 -1.27 13.88 10.63
C PRO A 85 -0.69 13.72 12.05
N ASP A 86 -1.54 13.46 13.04
CA ASP A 86 -1.11 13.17 14.40
C ASP A 86 -0.97 11.66 14.63
N PRO A 87 0.24 11.15 14.92
CA PRO A 87 0.46 9.72 15.11
C PRO A 87 -0.22 9.15 16.35
N ALA A 88 -0.40 9.95 17.41
CA ALA A 88 -1.09 9.48 18.63
C ALA A 88 -2.58 9.22 18.37
N SER A 89 -3.23 10.13 17.64
CA SER A 89 -4.62 9.96 17.18
C SER A 89 -4.76 8.77 16.23
N ALA A 90 -3.86 8.62 15.26
CA ALA A 90 -3.85 7.46 14.36
C ALA A 90 -3.71 6.14 15.13
N PHE A 91 -2.85 6.10 16.15
CA PHE A 91 -2.69 4.93 17.01
C PHE A 91 -3.92 4.65 17.86
N ALA A 92 -4.56 5.68 18.44
CA ALA A 92 -5.81 5.50 19.18
C ALA A 92 -6.93 4.97 18.27
N ASP A 93 -7.05 5.49 17.05
CA ASP A 93 -8.02 5.02 16.07
C ASP A 93 -7.73 3.57 15.62
N PHE A 94 -6.45 3.19 15.50
CA PHE A 94 -6.06 1.81 15.29
C PHE A 94 -6.46 0.90 16.46
N ILE A 95 -6.13 1.26 17.70
CA ILE A 95 -6.46 0.46 18.89
C ILE A 95 -7.98 0.30 19.07
N THR A 96 -8.76 1.34 18.73
CA THR A 96 -10.22 1.30 18.79
C THR A 96 -10.89 0.59 17.60
N GLY A 97 -10.11 0.12 16.63
CA GLY A 97 -10.61 -0.60 15.46
C GLY A 97 -11.25 0.28 14.40
N LYS A 98 -11.04 1.61 14.45
CA LYS A 98 -11.41 2.51 13.34
C LYS A 98 -10.44 2.41 12.17
N LEU A 99 -9.19 2.03 12.43
CA LEU A 99 -8.22 1.65 11.40
C LEU A 99 -7.92 0.16 11.50
N ASP A 100 -8.02 -0.55 10.37
CA ASP A 100 -7.72 -1.99 10.28
C ASP A 100 -6.21 -2.26 10.20
N VAL A 101 -5.47 -1.33 9.57
CA VAL A 101 -4.04 -1.41 9.24
C VAL A 101 -3.39 -0.06 9.56
N GLY A 102 -2.26 -0.07 10.28
CA GLY A 102 -1.59 1.17 10.69
C GLY A 102 -0.83 1.03 12.01
N PRO A 103 -0.54 2.13 12.72
CA PRO A 103 -1.08 3.49 12.51
C PRO A 103 -0.32 4.36 11.50
N GLU A 104 0.92 4.02 11.15
CA GLU A 104 1.78 4.88 10.32
C GLU A 104 2.00 4.36 8.89
N TYR A 105 2.58 5.22 8.05
CA TYR A 105 2.99 4.86 6.69
C TYR A 105 3.87 3.61 6.68
N GLY A 106 3.48 2.61 5.89
CA GLY A 106 4.12 1.29 5.91
C GLY A 106 3.51 0.29 6.87
N ALA A 107 2.37 0.65 7.50
CA ALA A 107 1.73 -0.13 8.54
C ALA A 107 2.67 -0.39 9.72
N VAL A 108 3.46 0.63 10.12
CA VAL A 108 4.47 0.50 11.17
C VAL A 108 3.99 1.05 12.51
N VAL A 109 4.51 0.49 13.60
CA VAL A 109 4.28 0.94 14.97
C VAL A 109 5.54 1.60 15.51
N ARG A 110 5.40 2.78 16.13
CA ARG A 110 6.51 3.45 16.82
C ARG A 110 7.01 2.59 17.97
N ARG A 111 8.31 2.62 18.23
CA ARG A 111 8.92 1.83 19.30
C ARG A 111 8.28 2.08 20.68
N ILE A 112 7.88 3.31 20.97
CA ILE A 112 7.23 3.69 22.23
C ILE A 112 5.82 3.13 22.39
N ASP A 113 5.13 2.84 21.28
CA ASP A 113 3.77 2.32 21.27
C ASP A 113 3.74 0.78 21.22
N LEU A 114 4.91 0.15 21.07
CA LEU A 114 5.04 -1.29 20.84
C LEU A 114 4.34 -2.13 21.90
N ASP A 115 4.48 -1.77 23.18
CA ASP A 115 3.90 -2.56 24.26
C ASP A 115 2.37 -2.51 24.28
N VAL A 116 1.79 -1.38 23.85
CA VAL A 116 0.35 -1.23 23.67
C VAL A 116 -0.09 -1.96 22.40
N ALA A 117 0.68 -1.84 21.31
CA ALA A 117 0.36 -2.46 20.04
C ALA A 117 0.40 -3.99 20.08
N LYS A 118 1.15 -4.61 21.00
CA LYS A 118 1.13 -6.07 21.25
C LYS A 118 -0.25 -6.61 21.64
N GLN A 119 -1.15 -5.75 22.10
CA GLN A 119 -2.55 -6.12 22.40
C GLN A 119 -3.39 -6.27 21.12
N ALA A 120 -2.95 -5.67 20.00
CA ALA A 120 -3.37 -6.00 18.65
C ALA A 120 -2.36 -7.00 18.04
N TYR A 121 -2.76 -7.79 17.04
CA TYR A 121 -1.83 -8.75 16.44
C TYR A 121 -0.78 -7.99 15.60
N TYR A 122 0.49 -8.41 15.69
CA TYR A 122 1.61 -7.82 14.95
C TYR A 122 2.43 -8.91 14.27
N LEU A 123 3.03 -8.64 13.11
CA LEU A 123 4.10 -9.47 12.54
C LEU A 123 5.37 -8.63 12.45
N PHE A 124 6.48 -9.32 12.74
CA PHE A 124 7.81 -8.83 12.50
C PHE A 124 8.16 -9.02 11.02
N ASN A 125 8.49 -7.94 10.31
CA ASN A 125 8.90 -8.02 8.91
C ASN A 125 10.43 -8.18 8.81
N ALA A 126 10.89 -9.05 7.93
CA ALA A 126 12.31 -9.27 7.66
C ALA A 126 12.89 -8.17 6.75
N SER A 127 12.95 -6.93 7.23
CA SER A 127 13.91 -5.94 6.75
C SER A 127 14.16 -4.90 7.84
N VAL A 128 15.34 -4.29 7.82
CA VAL A 128 15.98 -3.54 8.91
C VAL A 128 14.98 -2.66 9.69
N SER A 129 14.43 -3.25 10.75
CA SER A 129 13.52 -2.67 11.76
C SER A 129 12.27 -1.94 11.25
N ALA A 130 11.31 -2.67 10.66
CA ALA A 130 9.91 -2.24 10.59
C ALA A 130 9.00 -3.28 11.27
N VAL A 131 8.28 -2.88 12.33
CA VAL A 131 7.27 -3.71 13.02
C VAL A 131 5.91 -3.24 12.58
N GLY A 132 5.09 -4.13 12.02
CA GLY A 132 3.72 -3.77 11.63
C GLY A 132 2.62 -4.46 12.42
N ALA A 133 1.48 -3.78 12.56
CA ALA A 133 0.33 -4.23 13.35
C ALA A 133 -0.99 -4.16 12.57
N TRP A 134 -1.89 -5.07 12.90
CA TRP A 134 -3.25 -5.16 12.33
C TRP A 134 -4.22 -5.76 13.34
N GLN A 135 -5.51 -5.58 13.04
CA GLN A 135 -6.58 -6.16 13.85
C GLN A 135 -6.60 -7.71 13.79
N PRO A 136 -7.06 -8.40 14.86
CA PRO A 136 -7.03 -9.86 14.99
C PRO A 136 -7.67 -10.65 13.84
N TYR A 137 -8.66 -10.07 13.18
CA TYR A 137 -9.38 -10.72 12.10
C TYR A 137 -8.63 -10.65 10.75
N VAL A 138 -7.56 -9.84 10.63
CA VAL A 138 -6.73 -9.71 9.41
C VAL A 138 -5.77 -10.89 9.30
N LYS A 139 -6.01 -11.78 8.31
CA LYS A 139 -5.16 -12.95 8.04
C LYS A 139 -4.44 -12.83 6.68
N ASN A 140 -3.35 -13.58 6.53
CA ASN A 140 -2.56 -13.71 5.28
C ASN A 140 -1.99 -12.41 4.69
N PHE A 141 -1.74 -11.41 5.53
CA PHE A 141 -1.09 -10.17 5.11
C PHE A 141 0.43 -10.36 5.01
N SER A 142 0.97 -10.27 3.79
CA SER A 142 2.41 -10.20 3.53
C SER A 142 2.75 -8.85 2.91
N PRO A 143 3.33 -7.88 3.65
CA PRO A 143 3.72 -6.62 3.05
C PRO A 143 4.88 -6.86 2.09
N ASN A 144 4.63 -6.77 0.78
CA ASN A 144 5.71 -6.52 -0.16
C ASN A 144 6.34 -5.16 0.21
N ILE A 145 7.63 -5.18 0.53
CA ILE A 145 8.42 -4.06 1.07
C ILE A 145 8.87 -3.09 -0.03
N GLY A 146 8.42 -3.29 -1.29
CA GLY A 146 8.41 -2.24 -2.30
C GLY A 146 7.43 -1.12 -1.93
N HIS A 147 7.58 0.07 -2.50
CA HIS A 147 6.69 1.22 -2.30
C HIS A 147 5.25 1.01 -2.85
N ASP A 148 4.88 -0.22 -3.18
CA ASP A 148 3.59 -0.62 -3.75
C ASP A 148 2.55 -0.97 -2.70
N ILE A 149 1.79 0.05 -2.27
CA ILE A 149 0.64 -0.11 -1.38
C ILE A 149 -0.50 -0.88 -2.06
N GLY A 150 -0.58 -0.82 -3.41
CA GLY A 150 -1.58 -1.53 -4.18
C GLY A 150 -1.47 -3.04 -3.97
N GLY A 151 -0.27 -3.60 -4.14
CA GLY A 151 0.03 -5.00 -3.87
C GLY A 151 -0.21 -5.44 -2.42
N ARG A 152 0.10 -4.58 -1.42
CA ARG A 152 0.01 -4.91 0.02
C ARG A 152 -1.39 -5.34 0.44
N LEU A 153 -2.43 -4.72 -0.12
CA LEU A 153 -3.83 -4.97 0.26
C LEU A 153 -4.50 -6.08 -0.56
N THR A 154 -3.81 -6.65 -1.56
CA THR A 154 -4.40 -7.73 -2.39
C THR A 154 -4.63 -9.01 -1.61
N ALA A 155 -3.72 -9.35 -0.72
CA ALA A 155 -3.72 -10.61 0.04
C ALA A 155 -4.32 -10.49 1.45
N ALA A 156 -4.60 -9.27 1.91
CA ALA A 156 -5.28 -9.05 3.18
C ALA A 156 -6.73 -9.53 3.03
N TRP A 157 -7.07 -10.69 3.58
CA TRP A 157 -8.48 -11.02 3.75
C TRP A 157 -8.77 -11.51 5.15
N LEU A 158 -9.90 -10.99 5.61
CA LEU A 158 -10.49 -11.15 6.92
C LEU A 158 -11.36 -12.40 6.86
N ASP A 159 -10.99 -13.43 7.61
CA ASP A 159 -11.95 -14.49 7.90
C ASP A 159 -13.10 -13.84 8.67
N ARG A 160 -14.33 -13.98 8.14
CA ARG A 160 -15.55 -13.78 8.93
C ARG A 160 -15.85 -15.06 9.70
#